data_AF-A0AA36CNB5-F1
#
_entry.id   AF-A0AA36CNB5-F1
#
_cell.length_a   1.000
_cell.length_b   1.000
_cell.length_c   1.000
_cell.angle_alpha   90.00
_cell.angle_beta   90.00
_cell.angle_gamma   90.00
#
_symmetry.space_group_name_H-M   'P 1'
#
loop_
_entity.id
_entity.type
_entity.pdbx_description
1 polymer ?
#
loop_
_entity_poly.entity_id
_entity_poly.type
_entity_poly.pdbx_seq_one_letter_code
_entity_poly.pdbx_strand_id
1 'polypeptide(L)'
;MKPSLLKLLLGFSCLVSLAKSNSDEPTITYEQLYTAGKQAYTKKEWTDCVGFMRRTVEDYNYYNDETIWCREMCEMKYPSSAEASGMALTHLTAQKALCLFRCKVERLGEDRPPPQRHLLWFELEEREPYRYMHICYWHLGDLKNAVKAAYTYLVRNPEHQETIENLQ
;
A
#
# COMPACT_ATOMS: atom_id res chain seq x y z
N MET A 1 -19.51 58.28 -13.95
CA MET A 1 -18.41 58.30 -12.97
C MET A 1 -18.28 56.94 -12.32
N LYS A 2 -17.17 56.21 -12.57
CA LYS A 2 -16.69 55.12 -11.68
C LYS A 2 -15.89 55.78 -10.53
N PRO A 3 -15.77 55.17 -9.34
CA PRO A 3 -14.70 54.17 -9.11
C PRO A 3 -15.17 52.94 -8.30
N SER A 4 -14.81 51.73 -8.76
CA SER A 4 -13.78 50.83 -8.17
C SER A 4 -14.33 49.94 -7.05
N LEU A 5 -14.79 48.71 -7.32
CA LEU A 5 -13.98 47.48 -7.50
C LEU A 5 -12.82 47.37 -6.50
N LEU A 6 -13.08 46.79 -5.33
CA LEU A 6 -12.08 46.04 -4.57
C LEU A 6 -12.76 45.17 -3.49
N LYS A 7 -12.37 43.90 -3.45
CA LYS A 7 -12.50 42.93 -2.33
C LYS A 7 -13.89 42.29 -2.13
N LEU A 8 -14.03 41.08 -2.66
CA LEU A 8 -14.13 39.89 -1.80
C LEU A 8 -13.91 38.63 -2.66
N LEU A 9 -12.65 38.28 -2.91
CA LEU A 9 -12.29 36.90 -3.22
C LEU A 9 -12.39 36.13 -1.89
N LEU A 10 -13.58 35.62 -1.58
CA LEU A 10 -13.72 34.63 -0.52
C LEU A 10 -13.06 33.36 -1.02
N GLY A 11 -11.93 33.05 -0.38
CA GLY A 11 -11.05 31.96 -0.71
C GLY A 11 -11.83 30.66 -0.85
N PHE A 12 -11.66 30.05 -2.01
CA PHE A 12 -11.87 28.62 -2.19
C PHE A 12 -10.80 27.93 -1.35
N SER A 13 -11.06 27.82 -0.04
CA SER A 13 -10.36 26.90 0.83
C SER A 13 -10.78 25.52 0.37
N CYS A 14 -10.10 25.05 -0.66
CA CYS A 14 -10.06 23.65 -1.00
C CYS A 14 -9.27 22.99 0.14
N LEU A 15 -9.93 22.78 1.27
CA LEU A 15 -9.62 21.67 2.13
C LEU A 15 -9.99 20.44 1.29
N VAL A 16 -9.10 20.08 0.37
CA VAL A 16 -8.95 18.70 -0.02
C VAL A 16 -8.53 18.04 1.28
N SER A 17 -9.51 17.62 2.08
CA SER A 17 -9.32 16.47 2.91
C SER A 17 -8.82 15.41 1.93
N LEU A 18 -7.50 15.17 1.93
CA LEU A 18 -7.00 13.87 1.60
C LEU A 18 -7.65 12.96 2.64
N ALA A 19 -8.90 12.57 2.37
CA ALA A 19 -9.42 11.30 2.79
C ALA A 19 -8.50 10.30 2.12
N LYS A 20 -7.32 10.09 2.73
CA LYS A 20 -6.57 8.86 2.58
C LYS A 20 -7.63 7.80 2.83
N SER A 21 -7.99 7.06 1.79
CA SER A 21 -9.03 6.06 1.92
C SER A 21 -8.56 5.14 3.04
N ASN A 22 -9.29 5.13 4.14
CA ASN A 22 -9.16 4.01 5.07
C ASN A 22 -9.41 2.76 4.21
N SER A 23 -8.70 1.67 4.46
CA SER A 23 -9.22 0.39 3.99
C SER A 23 -10.65 0.30 4.52
N ASP A 24 -11.64 0.25 3.63
CA ASP A 24 -13.07 0.19 3.99
C ASP A 24 -13.37 -1.04 4.88
N GLU A 25 -12.40 -1.96 5.00
CA GLU A 25 -12.51 -3.22 5.71
C GLU A 25 -11.16 -3.58 6.38
N PRO A 26 -10.84 -3.01 7.56
CA PRO A 26 -9.52 -3.19 8.20
C PRO A 26 -9.21 -4.64 8.60
N THR A 27 -10.25 -5.48 8.73
CA THR A 27 -10.12 -6.90 9.05
C THR A 27 -9.61 -7.76 7.88
N ILE A 28 -9.74 -7.28 6.64
CA ILE A 28 -9.23 -7.95 5.44
C ILE A 28 -7.87 -7.36 5.07
N THR A 29 -6.83 -8.19 5.10
CA THR A 29 -5.45 -7.77 4.81
C THR A 29 -5.01 -8.17 3.40
N TYR A 30 -3.98 -7.48 2.89
CA TYR A 30 -3.31 -7.82 1.64
C TYR A 30 -2.84 -9.28 1.61
N GLU A 31 -2.50 -9.90 2.75
CA GLU A 31 -2.08 -11.30 2.81
C GLU A 31 -3.23 -12.26 2.51
N GLN A 32 -4.41 -11.96 3.07
CA GLN A 32 -5.64 -12.73 2.83
C GLN A 32 -6.11 -12.55 1.39
N LEU A 33 -6.12 -11.30 0.91
CA LEU A 33 -6.47 -10.96 -0.48
C LEU A 33 -5.53 -11.65 -1.47
N TYR A 34 -4.22 -11.63 -1.20
CA TYR A 34 -3.26 -12.24 -2.09
C TYR A 34 -3.39 -13.76 -2.11
N THR A 35 -3.63 -14.37 -0.95
CA THR A 35 -3.92 -15.80 -0.85
C THR A 35 -5.18 -16.16 -1.64
N ALA A 36 -6.25 -15.39 -1.50
CA ALA A 36 -7.49 -15.57 -2.25
C ALA A 36 -7.27 -15.41 -3.76
N GLY A 37 -6.49 -14.40 -4.18
CA GLY A 37 -6.14 -14.19 -5.58
C GLY A 37 -5.34 -15.35 -6.18
N LYS A 38 -4.36 -15.89 -5.44
CA LYS A 38 -3.61 -17.08 -5.87
C LYS A 38 -4.52 -18.31 -6.02
N GLN A 39 -5.47 -18.49 -5.09
CA GLN A 39 -6.46 -19.56 -5.20
C GLN A 39 -7.37 -19.39 -6.43
N ALA A 40 -7.88 -18.18 -6.67
CA ALA A 40 -8.70 -17.86 -7.84
C ALA A 40 -7.92 -18.10 -9.15
N TYR A 41 -6.65 -17.71 -9.19
CA TYR A 41 -5.74 -18.03 -10.31
C TYR A 41 -5.65 -19.54 -10.56
N THR A 42 -5.36 -20.33 -9.53
CA THR A 42 -5.27 -21.81 -9.65
C THR A 42 -6.58 -22.43 -10.12
N LYS A 43 -7.72 -21.90 -9.67
CA LYS A 43 -9.06 -22.35 -10.08
C LYS A 43 -9.50 -21.83 -11.45
N LYS A 44 -8.70 -20.98 -12.11
CA LYS A 44 -9.03 -20.32 -13.38
C LYS A 44 -10.23 -19.38 -13.29
N GLU A 45 -10.49 -18.85 -12.10
CA GLU A 45 -11.51 -17.83 -11.83
C GLU A 45 -10.91 -16.45 -12.15
N TRP A 46 -10.75 -16.15 -13.44
CA TRP A 46 -9.92 -15.03 -13.91
C TRP A 46 -10.41 -13.65 -13.43
N THR A 47 -11.72 -13.43 -13.41
CA THR A 47 -12.33 -12.19 -12.91
C THR A 47 -11.98 -11.95 -11.44
N ASP A 48 -12.12 -13.00 -10.62
CA ASP A 48 -11.83 -12.93 -9.18
C ASP A 48 -10.33 -12.79 -8.92
N CYS A 49 -9.49 -13.49 -9.70
CA CYS A 49 -8.04 -13.31 -9.68
C CYS A 49 -7.67 -11.83 -9.84
N VAL A 50 -8.18 -11.16 -10.88
CA VAL A 50 -7.91 -9.73 -11.11
C VAL A 50 -8.41 -8.90 -9.92
N GLY A 51 -9.64 -9.15 -9.45
CA GLY A 51 -10.23 -8.41 -8.34
C GLY A 51 -9.40 -8.50 -7.05
N PHE A 52 -9.02 -9.71 -6.66
CA PHE A 52 -8.22 -9.94 -5.46
C PHE A 52 -6.79 -9.40 -5.59
N MET A 53 -6.15 -9.55 -6.75
CA MET A 53 -4.78 -9.04 -6.97
C MET A 53 -4.74 -7.51 -6.94
N ARG A 54 -5.75 -6.83 -7.49
CA ARG A 54 -5.86 -5.36 -7.38
C ARG A 54 -6.03 -4.91 -5.94
N ARG A 55 -7.00 -5.50 -5.22
CA ARG A 55 -7.22 -5.19 -3.79
C ARG A 55 -5.98 -5.47 -2.95
N THR A 56 -5.22 -6.51 -3.28
CA THR A 56 -3.94 -6.83 -2.63
C THR A 56 -2.96 -5.67 -2.75
N VAL A 57 -2.75 -5.16 -3.96
CA VAL A 57 -1.81 -4.04 -4.20
C VAL A 57 -2.29 -2.76 -3.51
N GLU A 58 -3.60 -2.48 -3.58
CA GLU A 58 -4.20 -1.31 -2.93
C GLU A 58 -4.00 -1.33 -1.40
N ASP A 59 -4.34 -2.44 -0.74
CA ASP A 59 -4.18 -2.57 0.71
C ASP A 59 -2.70 -2.67 1.14
N TYR A 60 -1.83 -3.27 0.33
CA TYR A 60 -0.39 -3.32 0.61
C TYR A 60 0.24 -1.92 0.58
N ASN A 61 -0.08 -1.12 -0.44
CA ASN A 61 0.40 0.26 -0.54
C ASN A 61 -0.11 1.11 0.63
N TYR A 62 -1.40 0.98 0.96
CA TYR A 62 -1.97 1.62 2.14
C TYR A 62 -1.22 1.24 3.43
N TYR A 63 -1.02 -0.06 3.67
CA TYR A 63 -0.30 -0.55 4.85
C TYR A 63 1.12 0.02 4.96
N ASN A 64 1.83 0.08 3.84
CA ASN A 64 3.19 0.60 3.76
C ASN A 64 3.23 2.11 4.00
N ASP A 65 2.39 2.88 3.30
CA ASP A 65 2.33 4.33 3.43
C ASP A 65 2.02 4.74 4.87
N GLU A 66 1.09 4.03 5.52
CA GLU A 66 0.74 4.27 6.91
C GLU A 66 1.84 3.83 7.89
N THR A 67 2.51 2.74 7.60
CA THR A 67 3.66 2.29 8.40
C THR A 67 4.82 3.28 8.30
N ILE A 68 5.12 3.81 7.12
CA ILE A 68 6.17 4.80 6.88
C ILE A 68 5.79 6.10 7.60
N TRP A 69 4.57 6.59 7.41
CA TRP A 69 4.09 7.80 8.06
C TRP A 69 4.20 7.72 9.58
N CYS A 70 3.78 6.60 10.19
CA CYS A 70 3.93 6.38 11.62
C CYS A 70 5.39 6.40 12.08
N ARG A 71 6.31 5.83 11.29
CA ARG A 71 7.74 5.85 11.61
C ARG A 71 8.31 7.26 11.59
N GLU A 72 8.02 8.03 10.54
CA GLU A 72 8.48 9.40 10.39
C GLU A 72 7.95 10.30 11.52
N MET A 73 6.65 10.24 11.79
CA MET A 73 6.02 11.01 12.85
C MET A 73 6.56 10.69 14.24
N CYS A 74 6.77 9.41 14.55
CA CYS A 74 7.31 9.01 15.84
C CYS A 74 8.81 9.29 15.98
N GLU A 75 9.59 9.26 14.90
CA GLU A 75 10.98 9.73 14.90
C GLU A 75 11.06 11.22 15.21
N MET A 76 10.20 12.04 14.58
CA MET A 76 10.16 13.48 14.86
C MET A 76 9.79 13.78 16.31
N LYS A 77 8.86 13.00 16.89
CA LYS A 77 8.41 13.20 18.27
C LYS A 77 9.41 12.69 19.32
N TYR A 78 10.09 11.58 19.01
CA TYR A 78 11.02 10.90 19.90
C TYR A 78 12.32 10.60 19.13
N PRO A 79 13.14 11.64 18.84
CA PRO A 79 14.33 11.49 18.02
C PRO A 79 15.35 10.61 18.72
N SER A 80 16.01 9.77 17.93
CA SER A 80 17.11 8.93 18.40
C SER A 80 18.25 9.81 18.93
N SER A 81 18.75 9.52 20.14
CA SER A 81 19.88 10.23 20.74
C SER A 81 21.05 9.28 20.93
N ALA A 82 22.19 9.60 20.31
CA ALA A 82 23.43 8.84 20.46
C ALA A 82 24.05 8.96 21.87
N GLU A 83 23.64 9.97 22.63
CA GLU A 83 24.11 10.24 23.99
C GLU A 83 23.26 9.54 25.05
N ALA A 84 22.03 9.13 24.69
CA ALA A 84 21.16 8.40 25.58
C ALA A 84 21.74 7.01 25.87
N SER A 85 21.92 6.70 27.15
CA SER A 85 22.42 5.41 27.62
C SER A 85 21.65 4.93 28.86
N GLY A 86 21.79 3.65 29.19
CA GLY A 86 21.12 3.03 30.33
C GLY A 86 19.62 3.30 30.34
N MET A 87 19.10 3.78 31.48
CA MET A 87 17.67 4.03 31.67
C MET A 87 17.10 5.08 30.71
N ALA A 88 17.88 6.10 30.31
CA ALA A 88 17.40 7.13 29.39
C ALA A 88 17.14 6.54 27.98
N LEU A 89 18.03 5.66 27.52
CA LEU A 89 17.85 4.95 26.24
C LEU A 89 16.66 3.98 26.30
N THR A 90 16.51 3.23 27.39
CA THR A 90 15.35 2.35 27.59
C THR A 90 14.05 3.14 27.59
N HIS A 91 14.02 4.29 28.26
CA HIS A 91 12.85 5.15 28.31
C HIS A 91 12.47 5.71 26.92
N LEU A 92 13.46 6.23 26.18
CA LEU A 92 13.25 6.73 24.81
C LEU A 92 12.73 5.62 23.89
N THR A 93 13.32 4.43 23.98
CA THR A 93 12.90 3.26 23.19
C THR A 93 11.45 2.88 23.49
N ALA A 94 11.07 2.87 24.77
CA ALA A 94 9.70 2.57 25.19
C ALA A 94 8.69 3.63 24.70
N GLN A 95 9.06 4.92 24.77
CA GLN A 95 8.20 6.01 24.25
C GLN A 95 7.98 5.87 22.74
N LYS A 96 9.04 5.61 21.98
CA LYS A 96 8.97 5.42 20.53
C LYS A 96 8.16 4.19 20.15
N ALA A 97 8.34 3.07 20.86
CA ALA A 97 7.55 1.86 20.65
C ALA A 97 6.05 2.10 20.92
N LEU A 98 5.71 2.78 22.01
CA LEU A 98 4.32 3.13 22.33
C LEU A 98 3.71 4.07 21.30
N CYS A 99 4.49 5.04 20.80
CA CYS A 99 4.07 5.93 19.72
C CYS A 99 3.72 5.14 18.46
N LEU A 100 4.62 4.26 18.01
CA LEU A 100 4.43 3.43 16.82
C LEU A 100 3.20 2.53 16.96
N PHE A 101 3.02 1.90 18.12
CA PHE A 101 1.86 1.05 18.38
C PHE A 101 0.55 1.83 18.26
N ARG A 102 0.42 2.96 18.96
CA ARG A 102 -0.80 3.79 18.94
C ARG A 102 -1.09 4.34 17.54
N CYS A 103 -0.06 4.84 16.86
CA CYS A 103 -0.20 5.35 15.52
C CYS A 103 -0.71 4.28 14.56
N LYS A 104 -0.14 3.07 14.59
CA LYS A 104 -0.59 1.99 13.71
C LYS A 104 -2.02 1.57 13.98
N VAL A 105 -2.45 1.47 15.24
CA VAL A 105 -3.85 1.19 15.60
C VAL A 105 -4.78 2.26 15.04
N GLU A 106 -4.43 3.54 15.22
CA GLU A 106 -5.23 4.67 14.74
C GLU A 106 -5.32 4.73 13.21
N ARG A 107 -4.19 4.52 12.51
CA ARG A 107 -4.09 4.66 11.07
C ARG A 107 -4.58 3.43 10.31
N LEU A 108 -4.35 2.22 10.83
CA LEU A 108 -4.66 0.96 10.13
C LEU A 108 -5.97 0.30 10.58
N GLY A 109 -6.58 0.80 11.66
CA GLY A 109 -7.77 0.22 12.27
C GLY A 109 -7.44 -0.73 13.42
N GLU A 110 -8.25 -0.65 14.48
CA GLU A 110 -8.06 -1.43 15.71
C GLU A 110 -8.25 -2.94 15.48
N ASP A 111 -9.17 -3.30 14.58
CA ASP A 111 -9.49 -4.68 14.25
C ASP A 111 -8.57 -5.31 13.19
N ARG A 112 -7.54 -4.58 12.73
CA ARG A 112 -6.63 -5.12 11.71
C ARG A 112 -5.74 -6.20 12.32
N PRO A 113 -5.74 -7.43 11.78
CA PRO A 113 -4.86 -8.49 12.26
C PRO A 113 -3.38 -8.11 12.13
N PRO A 114 -2.52 -8.56 13.06
CA PRO A 114 -1.09 -8.41 12.87
C PRO A 114 -0.66 -9.15 11.59
N PRO A 115 0.35 -8.63 10.84
CA PRO A 115 0.82 -9.26 9.63
C PRO A 115 1.31 -10.69 9.93
N GLN A 116 0.77 -11.67 9.21
CA GLN A 116 0.93 -13.08 9.52
C GLN A 116 2.26 -13.66 9.00
N ARG A 117 2.88 -13.11 7.95
CA ARG A 117 4.13 -13.64 7.37
C ARG A 117 5.00 -12.59 6.67
N HIS A 118 6.29 -12.54 7.00
CA HIS A 118 7.28 -11.72 6.29
C HIS A 118 7.58 -12.20 4.85
N LEU A 119 7.24 -13.45 4.50
CA LEU A 119 7.57 -14.00 3.17
C LEU A 119 6.76 -13.34 2.04
N LEU A 120 5.51 -12.93 2.30
CA LEU A 120 4.66 -12.32 1.27
C LEU A 120 5.12 -10.91 0.91
N TRP A 121 5.80 -10.22 1.81
CA TRP A 121 6.37 -8.89 1.55
C TRP A 121 7.32 -8.92 0.35
N PHE A 122 8.18 -9.95 0.25
CA PHE A 122 9.12 -10.08 -0.87
C PHE A 122 8.39 -10.26 -2.21
N GLU A 123 7.34 -11.09 -2.26
CA GLU A 123 6.53 -11.25 -3.49
C GLU A 123 5.88 -9.92 -3.92
N LEU A 124 5.45 -9.10 -2.96
CA LEU A 124 4.81 -7.80 -3.24
C LEU A 124 5.82 -6.74 -3.70
N GLU A 125 7.00 -6.68 -3.08
CA GLU A 125 8.11 -5.82 -3.53
C GLU A 125 8.59 -6.19 -4.95
N GLU A 126 8.65 -7.48 -5.25
CA GLU A 126 8.96 -7.98 -6.60
C GLU A 126 7.77 -7.90 -7.56
N ARG A 127 6.67 -7.24 -7.15
CA ARG A 127 5.49 -6.95 -7.99
C ARG A 127 4.80 -8.20 -8.53
N GLU A 128 4.90 -9.36 -7.86
CA GLU A 128 4.26 -10.61 -8.29
C GLU A 128 2.74 -10.49 -8.55
N PRO A 129 1.93 -9.71 -7.81
CA PRO A 129 0.51 -9.55 -8.16
C PRO A 129 0.28 -9.07 -9.59
N TYR A 130 1.19 -8.28 -10.16
CA TYR A 130 1.10 -7.83 -11.55
C TYR A 130 1.38 -8.96 -12.55
N ARG A 131 2.23 -9.94 -12.20
CA ARG A 131 2.43 -11.14 -13.01
C ARG A 131 1.15 -11.99 -13.06
N TYR A 132 0.49 -12.18 -11.91
CA TYR A 132 -0.82 -12.84 -11.87
C TYR A 132 -1.88 -12.08 -12.66
N MET A 133 -1.97 -10.76 -12.49
CA MET A 133 -2.91 -9.92 -13.23
C MET A 133 -2.67 -9.97 -14.74
N HIS A 134 -1.42 -10.01 -15.21
CA HIS A 134 -1.11 -10.19 -16.63
C HIS A 134 -1.84 -11.43 -17.18
N ILE A 135 -1.60 -12.60 -16.60
CA ILE A 135 -2.18 -13.86 -17.09
C ILE A 135 -3.71 -13.85 -16.96
N CYS A 136 -4.25 -13.35 -15.86
CA CYS A 136 -5.70 -13.27 -15.65
C CYS A 136 -6.38 -12.33 -16.64
N TYR A 137 -5.81 -11.15 -16.91
CA TYR A 137 -6.33 -10.23 -17.95
C TYR A 137 -6.23 -10.82 -19.35
N TRP A 138 -5.16 -11.54 -19.66
CA TRP A 138 -5.01 -12.22 -20.96
C TRP A 138 -6.14 -13.24 -21.18
N HIS A 139 -6.43 -14.09 -20.19
CA HIS A 139 -7.53 -15.05 -20.27
C HIS A 139 -8.93 -14.40 -20.36
N LEU A 140 -9.09 -13.17 -19.88
CA LEU A 140 -10.32 -12.39 -20.03
C LEU A 140 -10.43 -11.67 -21.39
N GLY A 141 -9.39 -11.72 -22.23
CA GLY A 141 -9.32 -10.97 -23.49
C GLY A 141 -9.04 -9.47 -23.31
N ASP A 142 -8.74 -9.01 -22.10
CA ASP A 142 -8.38 -7.62 -21.81
C ASP A 142 -6.89 -7.38 -22.04
N LEU A 143 -6.48 -7.45 -23.31
CA LEU A 143 -5.08 -7.34 -23.71
C LEU A 143 -4.45 -6.00 -23.29
N LYS A 144 -5.24 -4.93 -23.24
CA LYS A 144 -4.78 -3.60 -22.82
C LYS A 144 -4.28 -3.62 -21.37
N ASN A 145 -5.06 -4.21 -20.46
CA ASN A 145 -4.65 -4.30 -19.06
C ASN A 145 -3.64 -5.42 -18.82
N ALA A 146 -3.68 -6.50 -19.61
CA ALA A 146 -2.65 -7.54 -19.59
C ALA A 146 -1.24 -6.97 -19.84
N VAL A 147 -1.06 -6.21 -20.93
CA VAL A 147 0.23 -5.58 -21.28
C VAL A 147 0.67 -4.58 -20.21
N LYS A 148 -0.24 -3.77 -19.65
CA LYS A 148 0.09 -2.84 -18.56
C LYS A 148 0.58 -3.56 -17.30
N ALA A 149 -0.09 -4.66 -16.93
CA ALA A 149 0.30 -5.45 -15.77
C ALA A 149 1.68 -6.11 -16.00
N ALA A 150 1.88 -6.72 -17.16
CA ALA A 150 3.17 -7.31 -17.55
C ALA A 150 4.31 -6.29 -17.52
N TYR A 151 4.10 -5.10 -18.11
CA TYR A 151 5.08 -4.02 -18.09
C TYR A 151 5.41 -3.59 -16.65
N THR A 152 4.39 -3.44 -15.80
CA THR A 152 4.58 -3.05 -14.40
C THR A 152 5.45 -4.05 -13.63
N TYR A 153 5.25 -5.35 -13.90
CA TYR A 153 6.08 -6.43 -13.37
C TYR A 153 7.52 -6.36 -13.89
N LEU A 154 7.70 -6.23 -15.22
CA LEU A 154 9.01 -6.21 -15.88
C LEU A 154 9.87 -4.99 -15.53
N VAL A 155 9.27 -3.86 -15.15
CA VAL A 155 10.02 -2.71 -14.61
C VAL A 155 10.84 -3.09 -13.38
N ARG A 156 10.35 -4.05 -12.58
CA ARG A 156 11.08 -4.58 -11.42
C ARG A 156 11.88 -5.85 -11.76
N ASN A 157 11.38 -6.64 -12.70
CA ASN A 157 11.96 -7.94 -13.09
C ASN A 157 12.36 -7.95 -14.58
N PRO A 158 13.35 -7.14 -15.01
CA PRO A 158 13.63 -6.91 -16.43
C PRO A 158 14.15 -8.13 -17.19
N GLU A 159 14.70 -9.13 -16.48
CA GLU A 159 15.28 -10.34 -17.06
C GLU A 159 14.33 -11.56 -17.02
N HIS A 160 13.07 -11.37 -16.61
CA HIS A 160 12.13 -12.48 -16.45
C HIS A 160 11.60 -12.99 -17.81
N GLN A 161 12.31 -13.98 -18.37
CA GLN A 161 12.12 -14.49 -19.74
C GLN A 161 10.68 -14.92 -20.05
N GLU A 162 10.04 -15.71 -19.20
CA GLU A 162 8.67 -16.20 -19.42
C GLU A 162 7.68 -15.04 -19.66
N THR A 163 7.82 -13.94 -18.92
CA THR A 163 6.92 -12.79 -19.09
C THR A 163 7.22 -11.99 -20.34
N ILE A 164 8.49 -11.94 -20.76
CA ILE A 164 8.90 -11.29 -22.01
C ILE A 164 8.38 -12.06 -23.22
N GLU A 165 8.51 -13.39 -23.21
CA GLU A 165 8.04 -14.25 -24.29
C GLU A 165 6.52 -14.18 -24.45
N ASN A 166 5.77 -14.11 -23.33
CA ASN A 166 4.31 -13.99 -23.35
C ASN A 166 3.78 -12.62 -23.83
N LEU A 167 4.66 -11.66 -24.17
CA LEU A 167 4.30 -10.36 -24.74
C LEU A 167 4.45 -10.28 -26.27
N GLN A 168 4.97 -11.33 -26.91
CA GLN A 168 5.17 -11.43 -28.35
C GLN A 168 3.95 -12.04 -29.05
#